data_AF-A0A6A7BFS5-F1
#
_entry.id   AF-A0A6A7BFS5-F1
#
_cell.length_a   1.000
_cell.length_b   1.000
_cell.length_c   1.000
_cell.angle_alpha   90.00
_cell.angle_beta   90.00
_cell.angle_gamma   90.00
#
_symmetry.space_group_name_H-M   'P 1'
#
loop_
_entity.id
_entity.type
_entity.pdbx_description
1 polymer ?
#
loop_
_entity_poly.entity_id
_entity_poly.type
_entity_poly.pdbx_seq_one_letter_code
_entity_poly.pdbx_strand_id
1 'polypeptide(L)'
;MFKSTPPLQKMLRRLPLSPKQAGKEYYKGNRVGSLGNIDKFGNFSPDWSKIRTYVYPVNGTENADITPFVATSVPKTRRTSSNHTDVYPKHFTGDDYLHAWKVAGGHDIIEKEAAVQDTSLTRTSSRGNLPEPGEEKPFVEREGAKA
;
A
#
# COMPACT_ATOMS: atom_id res chain seq x y z
N MET A 1 -36.52 -5.13 24.57
CA MET A 1 -35.21 -4.43 24.57
C MET A 1 -34.74 -4.33 26.01
N PHE A 2 -33.61 -4.96 26.35
CA PHE A 2 -33.09 -4.93 27.72
C PHE A 2 -32.71 -3.50 28.10
N LYS A 3 -33.24 -3.00 29.21
CA LYS A 3 -32.92 -1.68 29.75
C LYS A 3 -31.87 -1.85 30.84
N SER A 4 -30.79 -1.07 30.77
CA SER A 4 -29.77 -1.05 31.82
C SER A 4 -30.35 -0.57 33.15
N THR A 5 -29.82 -1.08 34.26
CA THR A 5 -30.19 -0.58 35.60
C THR A 5 -29.80 0.90 35.77
N PRO A 6 -30.49 1.68 36.62
CA PRO A 6 -30.22 3.11 36.80
C PRO A 6 -28.75 3.50 37.09
N PRO A 7 -27.99 2.79 37.95
CA PRO A 7 -26.58 3.12 38.16
C PRO A 7 -25.71 2.86 36.92
N LEU A 8 -25.96 1.75 36.22
CA LEU A 8 -25.25 1.41 34.98
C LEU A 8 -25.56 2.42 33.87
N GLN A 9 -26.82 2.88 33.77
CA GLN A 9 -27.24 3.88 32.79
C GLN A 9 -26.48 5.21 32.97
N LYS A 10 -26.19 5.63 34.22
CA LYS A 10 -25.39 6.83 34.49
C LYS A 10 -23.95 6.71 33.97
N MET A 11 -23.34 5.53 34.09
CA MET A 11 -22.00 5.28 33.57
C MET A 11 -21.96 5.18 32.04
N LEU A 12 -22.92 4.45 31.44
CA LEU A 12 -22.97 4.23 29.98
C LEU A 12 -23.15 5.53 29.18
N ARG A 13 -23.84 6.54 29.74
CA ARG A 13 -24.03 7.86 29.08
C ARG A 13 -22.73 8.63 28.83
N ARG A 14 -21.63 8.29 29.50
CA ARG A 14 -20.32 8.94 29.34
C ARG A 14 -19.41 8.21 28.35
N LEU A 15 -19.80 7.03 27.89
CA LEU A 15 -19.03 6.30 26.89
C LEU A 15 -19.19 6.94 25.51
N PRO A 16 -18.16 6.89 24.65
CA PRO A 16 -18.26 7.38 23.29
C PRO A 16 -19.37 6.66 22.52
N LEU A 17 -20.23 7.44 21.87
CA LEU A 17 -21.37 6.89 21.14
C LEU A 17 -20.91 6.01 19.98
N SER A 18 -21.44 4.80 19.91
CA SER A 18 -21.23 3.87 18.80
C SER A 18 -22.35 4.02 17.77
N PRO A 19 -22.14 3.62 16.50
CA PRO A 19 -23.16 3.70 15.46
C PRO A 19 -24.41 2.84 15.76
N LYS A 20 -24.37 1.95 16.75
CA LYS A 20 -25.50 1.09 17.15
C LYS A 20 -26.28 1.59 18.35
N GLN A 21 -25.77 2.61 19.03
CA GLN A 21 -26.38 3.15 20.25
C GLN A 21 -27.31 4.34 19.97
N ALA A 22 -27.17 4.97 18.81
CA ALA A 22 -27.89 6.19 18.45
C ALA A 22 -29.09 5.90 17.52
N GLY A 23 -29.95 6.90 17.34
CA GLY A 23 -31.09 6.85 16.42
C GLY A 23 -30.69 6.99 14.94
N LYS A 24 -31.70 7.17 14.07
CA LYS A 24 -31.55 7.16 12.61
C LYS A 24 -30.61 8.25 12.06
N GLU A 25 -30.57 9.41 12.69
CA GLU A 25 -29.83 10.59 12.20
C GLU A 25 -28.32 10.56 12.53
N TYR A 26 -27.87 9.61 13.35
CA TYR A 26 -26.48 9.57 13.78
C TYR A 26 -25.66 8.68 12.85
N TYR A 27 -24.85 9.31 12.00
CA TYR A 27 -23.83 8.62 11.22
C TYR A 27 -22.46 8.72 11.90
N LYS A 28 -21.77 7.57 12.01
CA LYS A 28 -20.38 7.50 12.46
C LYS A 28 -19.60 6.61 11.51
N GLY A 29 -18.56 7.16 10.88
CA GLY A 29 -17.71 6.44 9.94
C GLY A 29 -16.70 5.49 10.62
N ASN A 30 -16.22 4.49 9.86
CA ASN A 30 -15.26 3.48 10.29
C ASN A 30 -13.86 3.66 9.68
N ARG A 31 -13.46 4.90 9.37
CA ARG A 31 -12.17 5.23 8.72
C ARG A 31 -11.92 4.53 7.39
N VAL A 32 -12.98 4.26 6.62
CA VAL A 32 -12.88 3.68 5.26
C VAL A 32 -12.21 4.63 4.27
N GLY A 33 -12.20 5.94 4.58
CA GLY A 33 -11.68 7.00 3.72
C GLY A 33 -12.77 7.58 2.79
N SER A 34 -12.48 8.72 2.16
CA SER A 34 -13.31 9.26 1.09
C SER A 34 -12.96 8.56 -0.23
N LEU A 35 -13.93 7.83 -0.78
CA LEU A 35 -13.77 7.05 -2.02
C LEU A 35 -14.41 7.74 -3.24
N GLY A 36 -14.95 8.95 -3.07
CA GLY A 36 -15.78 9.59 -4.07
C GLY A 36 -16.50 10.82 -3.52
N ASN A 37 -17.53 11.26 -4.25
CA ASN A 37 -18.34 12.40 -3.88
C ASN A 37 -19.81 12.01 -3.72
N ILE A 38 -20.52 12.65 -2.79
CA ILE A 38 -21.98 12.53 -2.68
C ILE A 38 -22.58 13.75 -3.38
N ASP A 39 -23.52 13.54 -4.29
CA ASP A 39 -24.20 14.62 -4.99
C ASP A 39 -25.21 15.35 -4.09
N LYS A 40 -25.78 16.45 -4.58
CA LYS A 40 -26.81 17.21 -3.85
C LYS A 40 -28.11 16.43 -3.62
N PHE A 41 -28.29 15.31 -4.30
CA PHE A 41 -29.47 14.44 -4.23
C PHE A 41 -29.23 13.22 -3.32
N GLY A 42 -28.03 13.07 -2.74
CA GLY A 42 -27.65 11.96 -1.87
C GLY A 42 -27.08 10.73 -2.58
N ASN A 43 -26.87 10.77 -3.90
CA ASN A 43 -26.24 9.66 -4.64
C ASN A 43 -24.72 9.71 -4.48
N PHE A 44 -24.10 8.54 -4.39
CA PHE A 44 -22.65 8.42 -4.29
C PHE A 44 -22.02 8.10 -5.65
N SER A 45 -21.03 8.91 -6.06
CA SER A 45 -20.22 8.70 -7.27
C SER A 45 -18.77 8.34 -6.89
N PRO A 46 -18.27 7.14 -7.26
CA PRO A 46 -16.91 6.72 -6.91
C PRO A 46 -15.84 7.43 -7.74
N ASP A 47 -14.72 7.77 -7.09
CA ASP A 47 -13.51 8.33 -7.72
C ASP A 47 -12.41 7.26 -7.76
N TRP A 48 -12.19 6.69 -8.94
CA TRP A 48 -11.24 5.60 -9.17
C TRP A 48 -9.78 5.95 -8.83
N SER A 49 -9.42 7.24 -8.79
CA SER A 49 -8.08 7.66 -8.40
C SER A 49 -7.81 7.48 -6.90
N LYS A 50 -8.85 7.41 -6.06
CA LYS A 50 -8.77 7.25 -4.60
C LYS A 50 -8.96 5.83 -4.13
N ILE A 51 -9.43 4.94 -5.01
CA ILE A 51 -9.72 3.55 -4.68
C ILE A 51 -8.40 2.79 -4.58
N ARG A 52 -8.10 2.28 -3.38
CA ARG A 52 -6.90 1.48 -3.11
C ARG A 52 -7.05 0.10 -3.75
N THR A 53 -6.06 -0.31 -4.52
CA THR A 53 -5.92 -1.67 -5.05
C THR A 53 -4.78 -2.39 -4.33
N TYR A 54 -4.90 -3.71 -4.21
CA TYR A 54 -3.81 -4.58 -3.74
C TYR A 54 -3.28 -5.32 -4.95
N VAL A 55 -2.09 -4.93 -5.41
CA VAL A 55 -1.48 -5.49 -6.62
C VAL A 55 -0.88 -6.84 -6.28
N TYR A 56 -1.39 -7.89 -6.93
CA TYR A 56 -0.82 -9.24 -6.85
C TYR A 56 0.33 -9.37 -7.86
N PRO A 57 1.46 -10.04 -7.54
CA PRO A 57 2.56 -10.22 -8.47
C PRO A 57 2.12 -10.91 -9.76
N VAL A 58 2.59 -10.40 -10.91
CA VAL A 58 2.19 -10.89 -12.25
C VAL A 58 2.52 -12.38 -12.42
N ASN A 59 3.69 -12.81 -11.92
CA ASN A 59 4.18 -14.18 -12.02
C ASN A 59 3.63 -15.10 -10.92
N GLY A 60 2.64 -14.62 -10.15
CA GLY A 60 2.08 -15.35 -9.02
C GLY A 60 3.03 -15.51 -7.84
N THR A 61 2.61 -16.32 -6.88
CA THR A 61 3.39 -16.67 -5.66
C THR A 61 3.70 -18.17 -5.57
N GLU A 62 3.26 -18.96 -6.54
CA GLU A 62 3.39 -20.42 -6.55
C GLU A 62 4.84 -20.88 -6.75
N ASN A 63 5.64 -20.11 -7.50
CA ASN A 63 7.06 -20.40 -7.75
C ASN A 63 7.99 -19.61 -6.82
N ALA A 64 7.46 -19.02 -5.74
CA ALA A 64 8.28 -18.28 -4.79
C ALA A 64 8.90 -19.25 -3.77
N ASP A 65 10.21 -19.43 -3.83
CA ASP A 65 10.96 -20.24 -2.85
C ASP A 65 10.98 -19.62 -1.44
N ILE A 66 10.62 -18.34 -1.34
CA ILE A 66 10.54 -17.61 -0.08
C ILE A 66 9.25 -17.94 0.68
N THR A 67 9.41 -18.34 1.94
CA THR A 67 8.29 -18.64 2.85
C THR A 67 8.29 -17.65 4.01
N PRO A 68 7.17 -17.47 4.75
CA PRO A 68 7.13 -16.56 5.90
C PRO A 68 7.99 -17.02 7.09
N PHE A 69 8.60 -18.21 7.02
CA PHE A 69 9.42 -18.77 8.09
C PHE A 69 10.84 -19.05 7.60
N VAL A 70 11.78 -19.03 8.54
CA VAL A 70 13.18 -19.42 8.32
C VAL A 70 13.47 -20.62 9.22
N ALA A 71 14.26 -21.59 8.73
CA ALA A 71 14.64 -22.75 9.51
C ALA A 71 15.46 -22.36 10.76
N THR A 72 15.17 -23.00 11.90
CA THR A 72 15.84 -22.74 13.19
C THR A 72 17.35 -22.99 13.14
N SER A 73 17.82 -23.84 12.21
CA SER A 73 19.23 -24.13 11.99
C SER A 73 20.01 -22.96 11.39
N VAL A 74 19.34 -22.02 10.73
CA VAL A 74 19.99 -20.85 10.12
C VAL A 74 20.39 -19.88 11.23
N PRO A 75 21.70 -19.56 11.39
CA PRO A 75 22.15 -18.64 12.42
C PRO A 75 21.65 -17.22 12.12
N LYS A 76 21.27 -16.49 13.16
CA LYS A 76 20.81 -15.10 13.06
C LYS A 76 21.94 -14.08 12.88
N THR A 77 23.19 -14.53 12.96
CA THR A 77 24.40 -13.70 12.92
C THR A 77 25.15 -13.88 11.60
N ARG A 78 25.90 -12.84 11.21
CA ARG A 78 26.76 -12.90 10.03
C ARG A 78 28.19 -13.20 10.48
N ARG A 79 28.86 -14.12 9.78
CA ARG A 79 30.33 -14.22 9.87
C ARG A 79 30.96 -13.16 8.98
N THR A 80 31.68 -12.23 9.59
CA THR A 80 32.48 -11.24 8.86
C THR A 80 33.78 -11.89 8.34
N SER A 81 34.38 -11.33 7.29
CA SER A 81 35.65 -11.79 6.72
C SER A 81 36.81 -11.86 7.73
N SER A 82 36.71 -11.13 8.84
CA SER A 82 37.64 -11.15 9.97
C SER A 82 37.45 -12.32 10.94
N ASN A 83 36.65 -13.35 10.59
CA ASN A 83 36.27 -14.48 11.44
C ASN A 83 35.50 -14.09 12.73
N HIS A 84 35.08 -12.82 12.85
CA HIS A 84 34.22 -12.37 13.94
C HIS A 84 32.73 -12.59 13.60
N THR A 85 31.95 -12.96 14.62
CA THR A 85 30.51 -13.18 14.50
C THR A 85 29.80 -11.92 14.94
N ASP A 86 29.26 -11.19 13.97
CA ASP A 86 28.55 -9.92 14.21
C ASP A 86 27.05 -10.08 14.05
N VAL A 87 26.30 -9.31 14.85
CA VAL A 87 24.87 -9.09 14.60
C VAL A 87 24.74 -8.16 13.41
N TYR A 88 23.76 -8.40 12.53
CA TYR A 88 23.48 -7.49 11.42
C TYR A 88 23.27 -6.06 11.94
N PRO A 89 23.86 -5.04 11.28
CA PRO A 89 23.62 -3.66 11.67
C PRO A 89 22.13 -3.36 11.56
N LYS A 90 21.60 -2.67 12.57
CA LYS A 90 20.16 -2.35 12.66
C LYS A 90 19.70 -1.39 11.56
N HIS A 91 20.64 -0.63 10.98
CA HIS A 91 20.38 0.41 10.01
C HIS A 91 21.28 0.21 8.79
N PHE A 92 20.69 0.46 7.63
CA PHE A 92 21.38 0.44 6.35
C PHE A 92 21.59 1.89 5.91
N THR A 93 22.83 2.34 5.86
CA THR A 93 23.18 3.75 5.60
C THR A 93 23.24 4.02 4.10
N GLY A 94 23.15 5.29 3.69
CA GLY A 94 23.33 5.69 2.30
C GLY A 94 24.71 5.32 1.73
N ASP A 95 25.78 5.44 2.54
CA ASP A 95 27.13 5.04 2.14
C ASP A 95 27.23 3.51 1.93
N ASP A 96 26.57 2.73 2.80
CA ASP A 96 26.50 1.26 2.67
C ASP A 96 25.79 0.86 1.36
N TYR A 97 24.71 1.55 1.04
CA TYR A 97 23.99 1.37 -0.23
C TYR A 97 24.88 1.71 -1.43
N LEU A 98 25.54 2.87 -1.42
CA LEU A 98 26.42 3.30 -2.51
C LEU A 98 27.57 2.32 -2.70
N HIS A 99 28.15 1.81 -1.61
CA HIS A 99 29.18 0.79 -1.67
C HIS A 99 28.63 -0.52 -2.27
N ALA A 100 27.48 -1.01 -1.79
CA ALA A 100 26.85 -2.22 -2.33
C ALA A 100 26.52 -2.09 -3.82
N TRP A 101 26.01 -0.93 -4.26
CA TRP A 101 25.70 -0.64 -5.66
C TRP A 101 26.96 -0.64 -6.54
N LYS A 102 28.06 -0.03 -6.08
CA LYS A 102 29.36 -0.07 -6.77
C LYS A 102 29.90 -1.50 -6.88
N VAL A 103 29.78 -2.30 -5.82
CA VAL A 103 30.20 -3.72 -5.81
C VAL A 103 29.33 -4.57 -6.75
N ALA A 104 28.04 -4.26 -6.85
CA ALA A 104 27.11 -4.94 -7.77
C ALA A 104 27.33 -4.57 -9.25
N GLY A 105 28.26 -3.64 -9.56
CA GLY A 105 28.63 -3.26 -10.92
C GLY A 105 28.47 -1.78 -11.22
N GLY A 106 27.86 -0.98 -10.34
CA GLY A 106 27.77 0.48 -10.47
C GLY A 106 26.91 0.97 -11.64
N HIS A 107 26.00 0.13 -12.12
CA HIS A 107 25.06 0.46 -13.19
C HIS A 107 23.74 -0.26 -12.92
N ASP A 108 22.62 0.43 -13.15
CA ASP A 108 21.31 -0.18 -12.98
C ASP A 108 21.02 -1.09 -14.18
N ILE A 109 20.63 -2.34 -13.90
CA ILE A 109 20.18 -3.26 -14.94
C ILE A 109 18.78 -2.84 -15.32
N ILE A 110 18.67 -2.02 -16.37
CA ILE A 110 17.39 -1.74 -17.01
C ILE A 110 17.07 -3.00 -17.81
N GLU A 111 16.22 -3.85 -17.25
CA GLU A 111 15.52 -4.88 -18.02
C GLU A 111 14.67 -4.15 -19.06
N LYS A 112 15.27 -3.85 -20.23
CA LYS A 112 14.50 -3.51 -21.42
C LYS A 112 13.72 -4.77 -21.72
N GLU A 113 12.42 -4.75 -21.42
CA GLU A 113 11.50 -5.79 -21.87
C GLU A 113 11.81 -6.02 -23.35
N ALA A 114 12.48 -7.13 -23.65
CA ALA A 114 12.73 -7.52 -25.02
C ALA A 114 11.33 -7.69 -25.58
N ALA A 115 10.95 -6.77 -26.47
CA ALA A 115 9.68 -6.77 -27.16
C ALA A 115 9.42 -8.20 -27.63
N VAL A 116 8.55 -8.91 -26.90
CA VAL A 116 8.05 -10.21 -27.32
C VAL A 116 7.33 -9.88 -28.61
N GLN A 117 7.97 -10.23 -29.73
CA GLN A 117 7.40 -10.15 -31.06
C GLN A 117 6.33 -11.23 -31.19
N ASP A 118 5.25 -11.11 -30.43
CA ASP A 118 3.98 -11.73 -30.81
C ASP A 118 3.26 -10.74 -31.73
N THR A 119 3.68 -10.78 -32.98
CA THR A 119 2.89 -10.35 -34.13
C THR A 119 1.60 -11.17 -34.18
N SER A 120 0.57 -10.78 -33.44
CA SER A 120 -0.81 -10.79 -33.92
C SER A 120 -1.79 -10.19 -32.90
N LEU A 121 -2.47 -9.12 -33.36
CA LEU A 121 -3.80 -8.67 -32.93
C LEU A 121 -3.91 -7.90 -31.60
N THR A 122 -3.71 -6.59 -31.73
CA THR A 122 -4.46 -5.50 -31.05
C THR A 122 -4.94 -5.76 -29.61
N ARG A 123 -4.08 -5.42 -28.65
CA ARG A 123 -4.54 -4.80 -27.39
C ARG A 123 -3.72 -3.54 -27.15
N THR A 124 -4.37 -2.39 -27.37
CA THR A 124 -4.08 -1.17 -26.63
C THR A 124 -4.31 -1.43 -25.14
N SER A 125 -3.39 -2.12 -24.48
CA SER A 125 -3.29 -2.11 -23.03
C SER A 125 -2.57 -0.83 -22.66
N SER A 126 -3.35 0.21 -22.45
CA SER A 126 -2.92 1.40 -21.72
C SER A 126 -2.10 0.94 -20.52
N ARG A 127 -0.84 1.37 -20.51
CA ARG A 127 0.08 1.30 -19.37
C ARG A 127 -0.72 1.40 -18.07
N GLY A 128 -0.51 0.44 -17.15
CA GLY A 128 -1.04 0.54 -15.80
C GLY A 128 -0.70 1.89 -15.18
N ASN A 129 -1.42 2.28 -14.13
CA ASN A 129 -1.25 3.55 -13.39
C ASN A 129 0.13 3.73 -12.71
N LEU A 130 1.17 3.04 -13.16
CA LEU A 130 2.53 3.20 -12.67
C LEU A 130 3.24 4.30 -13.49
N PRO A 131 3.71 5.40 -12.88
CA PRO A 131 4.57 6.35 -13.57
C PRO A 131 5.90 5.69 -13.93
N GLU A 132 6.45 6.03 -15.09
CA GLU A 132 7.80 5.59 -15.49
C GLU A 132 8.83 6.20 -14.51
N PRO A 133 9.87 5.45 -14.07
CA PRO A 133 10.89 5.98 -13.18
C PRO A 133 11.56 7.23 -13.79
N GLY A 134 11.35 8.39 -13.16
CA GLY A 134 11.91 9.69 -13.59
C GLY A 134 10.94 10.62 -14.32
N GLU A 135 9.71 10.18 -14.61
CA GLU A 135 8.67 11.06 -15.16
C GLU A 135 7.89 11.73 -14.01
N GLU A 136 8.34 12.91 -13.57
CA GLU A 136 7.50 13.79 -12.75
C GLU A 136 6.34 14.27 -13.62
N LYS A 137 5.14 13.73 -13.40
CA LYS A 137 3.94 14.28 -14.03
C LYS A 137 3.77 15.72 -13.51
N PRO A 138 3.83 16.75 -14.38
CA PRO A 138 3.59 18.11 -13.94
C PRO A 138 2.19 18.21 -13.33
N PHE A 139 2.09 18.94 -12.22
CA PHE A 139 0.81 19.24 -11.59
C PHE A 139 -0.07 19.99 -12.59
N VAL A 140 -1.08 19.32 -13.13
CA VAL A 140 -2.08 19.95 -14.00
C VAL A 140 -3.13 20.60 -13.10
N GLU A 141 -3.05 21.92 -12.93
CA GLU A 141 -4.15 22.70 -12.39
C GLU A 141 -5.39 22.45 -13.25
N ARG A 142 -6.41 21.79 -12.69
CA ARG A 142 -7.72 21.74 -13.31
C ARG A 142 -8.34 23.12 -13.16
N GLU A 143 -8.15 23.96 -14.17
CA GLU A 143 -8.87 25.22 -14.29
C GLU A 143 -10.39 24.99 -14.16
N GLY A 144 -11.03 25.96 -13.52
CA GLY A 144 -12.32 25.86 -12.87
C GLY A 144 -13.46 25.26 -13.69
N ALA A 145 -14.16 24.31 -13.07
CA ALA A 145 -15.59 24.13 -13.32
C ALA A 145 -16.33 25.30 -12.66
N LYS A 146 -16.57 26.36 -13.43
CA LYS A 146 -17.53 27.42 -13.09
C LYS A 146 -18.94 26.82 -12.99
N ALA A 147 -19.59 27.14 -11.86
CA ALA A 147 -21.02 27.18 -11.54
C ALA A 147 -21.89 25.95 -11.86
#